data_AF-A0A060R9W9-F1
#
_entry.id   AF-A0A060R9W9-F1
#
_cell.length_a   1.000
_cell.length_b   1.000
_cell.length_c   1.000
_cell.angle_alpha   90.00
_cell.angle_beta   90.00
_cell.angle_gamma   90.00
#
_symmetry.space_group_name_H-M   'P 1'
#
loop_
_entity.id
_entity.type
_entity.pdbx_description
1 polymer ?
#
loop_
_entity_poly.entity_id
_entity_poly.type
_entity_poly.pdbx_seq_one_letter_code
_entity_poly.pdbx_strand_id
1 'polypeptide(L)'
;MNELEKIQSLKAEIKERYEKIKQSMFLLVQILGGEVEPANGRTYKATEETGVNCVVESFVIEDGKLMARTDFEGDKFTLELDSFHAEELANILYLMLEANKEHLQRKIDGMFKAYVDEHNDEPLYVSCCVKFLDNSPLCDVTIKLNNELDDQDDLVFYYCKSLTDLKSLCEFGTGDFILTEIYEFSNEI
;
A
#
# COMPACT_ATOMS: atom_id res chain seq x y z
N MET A 1 15.63 41.29 1.81
CA MET A 1 14.25 40.78 1.78
C MET A 1 13.53 41.25 3.03
N ASN A 2 12.46 42.02 2.87
CA ASN A 2 11.63 42.49 4.00
C ASN A 2 10.72 41.36 4.52
N GLU A 3 10.06 41.56 5.68
CA GLU A 3 9.22 40.52 6.29
C GLU A 3 8.01 40.11 5.42
N LEU A 4 7.45 41.02 4.62
CA LEU A 4 6.36 40.70 3.70
C LEU A 4 6.83 39.77 2.56
N GLU A 5 8.01 40.05 1.99
CA GLU A 5 8.64 39.21 0.96
C GLU A 5 8.99 37.83 1.52
N LYS A 6 9.45 37.74 2.77
CA LYS A 6 9.69 36.44 3.45
C LYS A 6 8.41 35.62 3.57
N ILE A 7 7.31 36.24 3.98
CA ILE A 7 6.00 35.56 4.08
C ILE A 7 5.56 35.02 2.71
N GLN A 8 5.75 35.79 1.63
CA GLN A 8 5.43 35.33 0.28
C GLN A 8 6.30 34.15 -0.16
N SER A 9 7.60 34.18 0.13
CA SER A 9 8.51 33.05 -0.12
C SER A 9 8.05 31.79 0.61
N LEU A 10 7.76 31.88 1.91
CA LEU A 10 7.30 30.74 2.70
C LEU A 10 5.98 30.16 2.20
N LYS A 11 5.04 31.00 1.75
CA LYS A 11 3.79 30.53 1.12
C LYS A 11 4.05 29.74 -0.15
N ALA A 12 5.00 30.17 -0.99
CA ALA A 12 5.38 29.45 -2.19
C ALA A 12 6.02 28.09 -1.85
N GLU A 13 6.89 28.04 -0.84
CA GLU A 13 7.50 26.79 -0.35
C GLU A 13 6.46 25.81 0.19
N ILE A 14 5.46 26.28 0.94
CA ILE A 14 4.36 25.44 1.43
C ILE A 14 3.59 24.84 0.25
N LYS A 15 3.23 25.66 -0.73
CA LYS A 15 2.52 25.21 -1.93
C LYS A 15 3.32 24.15 -2.70
N GLU A 16 4.61 24.37 -2.90
CA GLU A 16 5.51 23.41 -3.57
C GLU A 16 5.56 22.08 -2.81
N ARG A 17 5.66 22.11 -1.48
CA ARG A 17 5.65 20.90 -0.65
C ARG A 17 4.32 20.14 -0.73
N TYR A 18 3.19 20.84 -0.79
CA TYR A 18 1.89 20.19 -0.97
C TYR A 18 1.77 19.47 -2.30
N GLU A 19 2.24 20.07 -3.40
CA GLU A 19 2.26 19.40 -4.70
C GLU A 19 3.16 18.16 -4.69
N LYS A 20 4.32 18.23 -4.04
CA LYS A 20 5.20 17.08 -3.85
C LYS A 20 4.53 15.96 -3.04
N ILE A 21 3.78 16.29 -1.99
CA ILE A 21 3.02 15.31 -1.21
C ILE A 21 1.98 14.61 -2.09
N LYS A 22 1.17 15.36 -2.85
CA LYS A 22 0.17 14.79 -3.78
C LYS A 22 0.80 13.87 -4.81
N GLN A 23 1.96 14.25 -5.37
CA GLN A 23 2.71 13.41 -6.32
C GLN A 23 3.18 12.10 -5.68
N SER A 24 3.71 12.15 -4.45
CA SER A 24 4.08 10.94 -3.71
C SER A 24 2.87 10.05 -3.41
N MET A 25 1.74 10.64 -3.02
CA MET A 25 0.49 9.89 -2.81
C MET A 25 0.03 9.21 -4.10
N PHE A 26 0.03 9.93 -5.23
CA PHE A 26 -0.33 9.39 -6.54
C PHE A 26 0.55 8.19 -6.89
N LEU A 27 1.87 8.32 -6.73
CA LEU A 27 2.81 7.24 -7.03
C LEU A 27 2.55 6.00 -6.16
N LEU A 28 2.31 6.18 -4.86
CA LEU A 28 2.00 5.07 -3.94
C LEU A 28 0.73 4.32 -4.35
N VAL A 29 -0.35 5.06 -4.64
CA VAL A 29 -1.62 4.46 -5.08
C VAL A 29 -1.47 3.80 -6.45
N GLN A 30 -0.69 4.40 -7.36
CA GLN A 30 -0.39 3.82 -8.67
C GLN A 30 0.39 2.51 -8.55
N ILE A 31 1.39 2.47 -7.68
CA ILE A 31 2.13 1.25 -7.37
C ILE A 31 1.10 0.20 -6.93
N LEU A 32 0.20 0.49 -6.00
CA LEU A 32 -0.75 -0.50 -5.48
C LEU A 32 -1.89 -0.93 -6.42
N GLY A 33 -1.82 -0.57 -7.70
CA GLY A 33 -2.81 -1.00 -8.70
C GLY A 33 -3.91 0.03 -8.96
N GLY A 34 -3.75 1.25 -8.46
CA GLY A 34 -4.64 2.38 -8.76
C GLY A 34 -5.78 2.58 -7.78
N GLU A 35 -5.93 1.73 -6.77
CA GLU A 35 -6.88 1.92 -5.68
C GLU A 35 -6.30 1.45 -4.34
N VAL A 36 -6.57 2.21 -3.28
CA VAL A 36 -6.25 1.85 -1.90
C VAL A 36 -7.49 2.01 -1.04
N GLU A 37 -7.98 0.89 -0.53
CA GLU A 37 -9.10 0.80 0.40
C GLU A 37 -8.62 0.56 1.85
N PRO A 38 -9.40 0.98 2.86
CA PRO A 38 -9.21 0.61 4.25
C PRO A 38 -9.30 -0.90 4.50
N ALA A 39 -8.27 -1.49 5.10
CA ALA A 39 -8.40 -2.84 5.66
C ALA A 39 -9.24 -2.88 6.96
N ASN A 40 -9.83 -4.04 7.22
CA ASN A 40 -10.49 -4.41 8.48
C ASN A 40 -11.68 -3.50 8.88
N GLY A 41 -12.37 -2.89 7.91
CA GLY A 41 -13.51 -2.01 8.19
C GLY A 41 -13.15 -0.74 8.97
N ARG A 42 -11.87 -0.34 8.97
CA ARG A 42 -11.45 0.95 9.54
C ARG A 42 -12.08 2.07 8.70
N THR A 43 -12.55 3.11 9.37
CA THR A 43 -13.10 4.31 8.71
C THR A 43 -12.22 5.50 9.00
N TYR A 44 -11.96 6.32 7.99
CA TYR A 44 -11.14 7.51 8.12
C TYR A 44 -11.99 8.73 7.82
N LYS A 45 -11.89 9.77 8.65
CA LYS A 45 -12.65 11.01 8.47
C LYS A 45 -11.74 12.09 7.95
N ALA A 46 -12.28 12.92 7.05
CA ALA A 46 -11.62 14.11 6.55
C ALA A 46 -12.58 15.30 6.59
N THR A 47 -12.03 16.50 6.55
CA THR A 47 -12.79 17.74 6.38
C THR A 47 -12.51 18.30 4.99
N GLU A 48 -13.56 18.45 4.18
CA GLU A 48 -13.48 19.17 2.91
C GLU A 48 -13.14 20.65 3.18
N GLU A 49 -12.52 21.36 2.22
CA GLU A 49 -12.12 22.77 2.36
C GLU A 49 -13.27 23.71 2.79
N THR A 50 -14.53 23.35 2.51
CA THR A 50 -15.71 24.13 2.93
C THR A 50 -16.07 23.96 4.41
N GLY A 51 -15.42 23.01 5.11
CA GLY A 51 -15.66 22.68 6.52
C GLY A 51 -16.64 21.51 6.73
N VAL A 52 -17.06 20.83 5.67
CA VAL A 52 -17.96 19.68 5.75
C VAL A 52 -17.16 18.41 6.02
N ASN A 53 -17.61 17.63 7.02
CA ASN A 53 -16.98 16.35 7.36
C ASN A 53 -17.46 15.24 6.42
N CYS A 54 -16.56 14.34 6.06
CA CYS A 54 -16.85 13.13 5.31
C CYS A 54 -16.06 11.95 5.83
N VAL A 55 -16.42 10.75 5.37
CA VAL A 55 -15.60 9.55 5.48
C VAL A 55 -14.86 9.35 4.17
N VAL A 56 -13.54 9.14 4.23
CA VAL A 56 -12.75 8.70 3.08
C VAL A 56 -12.88 7.18 2.95
N GLU A 57 -13.53 6.73 1.88
CA GLU A 57 -13.77 5.31 1.59
C GLU A 57 -12.58 4.68 0.87
N SER A 58 -11.95 5.39 -0.07
CA SER A 58 -10.74 4.92 -0.74
C SER A 58 -10.00 6.06 -1.44
N PHE A 59 -8.75 5.81 -1.79
CA PHE A 59 -8.01 6.62 -2.75
C PHE A 59 -7.95 5.90 -4.09
N VAL A 60 -8.33 6.57 -5.17
CA VAL A 60 -8.45 5.95 -6.49
C VAL A 60 -7.83 6.82 -7.58
N ILE A 61 -7.21 6.19 -8.58
CA ILE A 61 -6.78 6.87 -9.80
C ILE A 61 -7.89 6.78 -10.84
N GLU A 62 -8.53 7.91 -11.13
CA GLU A 62 -9.56 8.06 -12.17
C GLU A 62 -9.11 9.13 -13.17
N ASP A 63 -9.22 8.83 -14.47
CA ASP A 63 -8.80 9.71 -15.57
C ASP A 63 -7.36 10.26 -15.43
N GLY A 64 -6.46 9.46 -14.86
CA GLY A 64 -5.06 9.82 -14.65
C GLY A 64 -4.81 10.79 -13.48
N LYS A 65 -5.80 11.02 -12.63
CA LYS A 65 -5.68 11.83 -11.42
C LYS A 65 -5.95 10.99 -10.18
N LEU A 66 -5.25 11.31 -9.07
CA LEU A 66 -5.58 10.74 -7.78
C LEU A 66 -6.78 11.49 -7.17
N MET A 67 -7.78 10.73 -6.76
CA MET A 67 -9.04 11.19 -6.20
C MET A 67 -9.30 10.50 -4.86
N ALA A 68 -10.13 11.11 -4.02
CA ALA A 68 -10.67 10.50 -2.82
C ALA A 68 -12.14 10.13 -3.04
N ARG A 69 -12.49 8.85 -2.87
CA ARG A 69 -13.89 8.42 -2.74
C ARG A 69 -14.34 8.70 -1.33
N THR A 70 -15.50 9.33 -1.20
CA THR A 70 -15.97 9.88 0.06
C THR A 70 -17.47 9.63 0.26
N ASP A 71 -17.85 9.47 1.52
CA ASP A 71 -19.23 9.34 1.98
C ASP A 71 -19.56 10.52 2.91
N PHE A 72 -20.59 11.28 2.52
CA PHE A 72 -21.19 12.37 3.27
C PHE A 72 -22.57 11.94 3.76
N GLU A 73 -22.64 11.34 4.94
CA GLU A 73 -23.90 10.93 5.59
C GLU A 73 -24.78 10.02 4.71
N GLY A 74 -24.18 9.20 3.86
CA GLY A 74 -24.81 8.25 2.95
C GLY A 74 -24.72 8.66 1.48
N ASP A 75 -24.34 9.92 1.18
CA ASP A 75 -24.16 10.40 -0.19
C ASP A 75 -22.70 10.25 -0.63
N LYS A 76 -22.47 9.51 -1.73
CA LYS A 76 -21.14 9.16 -2.22
C LYS A 76 -20.63 10.11 -3.29
N PHE A 77 -19.40 10.58 -3.13
CA PHE A 77 -18.74 11.48 -4.08
C PHE A 77 -17.28 11.07 -4.31
N THR A 78 -16.78 11.35 -5.51
CA THR A 78 -15.35 11.26 -5.83
C THR A 78 -14.82 12.68 -6.02
N LEU A 79 -13.89 13.08 -5.16
CA LEU A 79 -13.40 14.46 -5.09
C LEU A 79 -11.90 14.52 -5.39
N GLU A 80 -11.45 15.60 -6.02
CA GLU A 80 -10.02 15.86 -6.23
C GLU A 80 -9.35 16.13 -4.88
N LEU A 81 -8.05 15.84 -4.75
CA LEU A 81 -7.31 16.11 -3.49
C LEU A 81 -7.29 17.59 -3.12
N ASP A 82 -7.49 18.48 -4.11
CA ASP A 82 -7.59 19.93 -3.92
C ASP A 82 -8.84 20.34 -3.12
N SER A 83 -9.84 19.46 -3.01
CA SER A 83 -11.00 19.67 -2.13
C SER A 83 -10.67 19.49 -0.64
N PHE A 84 -9.44 19.13 -0.28
CA PHE A 84 -9.06 18.82 1.10
C PHE A 84 -7.74 19.46 1.52
N HIS A 85 -7.52 19.50 2.83
CA HIS A 85 -6.20 19.74 3.38
C HIS A 85 -5.26 18.58 3.04
N ALA A 86 -4.24 18.85 2.21
CA ALA A 86 -3.30 17.83 1.74
C ALA A 86 -2.63 17.02 2.87
N GLU A 87 -2.37 17.65 4.02
CA GLU A 87 -1.81 16.99 5.20
C GLU A 87 -2.77 15.93 5.78
N GLU A 88 -4.06 16.23 5.82
CA GLU A 88 -5.08 15.32 6.34
C GLU A 88 -5.20 14.07 5.46
N LEU A 89 -5.32 14.25 4.13
CA LEU A 89 -5.38 13.13 3.21
C LEU A 89 -4.09 12.31 3.18
N ALA A 90 -2.93 12.96 3.26
CA ALA A 90 -1.65 12.24 3.33
C ALA A 90 -1.55 11.37 4.58
N ASN A 91 -2.00 11.89 5.73
CA ASN A 91 -2.06 11.12 6.97
C ASN A 91 -3.05 9.96 6.88
N ILE A 92 -4.23 10.17 6.27
CA ILE A 92 -5.20 9.10 6.05
C ILE A 92 -4.62 8.00 5.16
N LEU A 93 -4.02 8.35 4.01
CA LEU A 93 -3.39 7.38 3.13
C LEU A 93 -2.30 6.60 3.87
N TYR A 94 -1.43 7.29 4.61
CA TYR A 94 -0.41 6.63 5.43
C TYR A 94 -1.02 5.59 6.39
N LEU A 95 -2.08 5.96 7.11
CA LEU A 95 -2.76 5.05 8.04
C LEU A 95 -3.46 3.88 7.32
N MET A 96 -3.98 4.08 6.11
CA MET A 96 -4.53 2.99 5.30
C MET A 96 -3.44 2.01 4.87
N LEU A 97 -2.31 2.53 4.38
CA LEU A 97 -1.17 1.71 3.95
C LEU A 97 -0.60 0.88 5.11
N GLU A 98 -0.43 1.49 6.29
CA GLU A 98 0.00 0.77 7.49
C GLU A 98 -1.00 -0.32 7.90
N ALA A 99 -2.31 -0.02 7.84
CA ALA A 99 -3.35 -1.00 8.14
C ALA A 99 -3.36 -2.18 7.16
N ASN A 100 -3.13 -1.92 5.87
CA ASN A 100 -3.10 -2.94 4.82
C ASN A 100 -1.86 -3.84 5.00
N LYS A 101 -0.69 -3.25 5.29
CA LYS A 101 0.52 -4.00 5.68
C LYS A 101 0.25 -4.91 6.88
N GLU A 102 -0.29 -4.36 7.98
CA GLU A 102 -0.63 -5.13 9.19
C GLU A 102 -1.62 -6.26 8.91
N HIS A 103 -2.59 -6.03 8.01
CA HIS A 103 -3.56 -7.04 7.61
C HIS A 103 -2.89 -8.18 6.85
N LEU A 104 -2.08 -7.85 5.86
CA LEU A 104 -1.37 -8.83 5.04
C LEU A 104 -0.38 -9.65 5.86
N GLN A 105 0.39 -9.00 6.73
CA GLN A 105 1.31 -9.69 7.66
C GLN A 105 0.57 -10.67 8.60
N ARG A 106 -0.63 -10.33 9.07
CA ARG A 106 -1.47 -11.25 9.85
C ARG A 106 -2.05 -12.37 9.01
N LYS A 107 -2.41 -12.10 7.76
CA LYS A 107 -2.86 -13.14 6.81
C LYS A 107 -1.74 -14.16 6.56
N ILE A 108 -0.51 -13.69 6.35
CA ILE A 108 0.70 -14.51 6.24
C ILE A 108 0.86 -15.41 7.48
N ASP A 109 0.85 -14.83 8.69
CA ASP A 109 0.99 -15.59 9.94
C ASP A 109 -0.10 -16.66 10.08
N GLY A 110 -1.36 -16.30 9.78
CA GLY A 110 -2.51 -17.19 9.90
C GLY A 110 -2.45 -18.37 8.92
N MET A 111 -2.11 -18.08 7.65
CA MET A 111 -1.98 -19.11 6.62
C MET A 111 -0.78 -20.03 6.87
N PHE A 112 0.36 -19.48 7.28
CA PHE A 112 1.54 -20.28 7.63
C PHE A 112 1.22 -21.22 8.79
N LYS A 113 0.56 -20.70 9.84
CA LYS A 113 0.14 -21.52 10.98
C LYS A 113 -0.81 -22.64 10.55
N ALA A 114 -1.81 -22.34 9.72
CA ALA A 114 -2.76 -23.34 9.23
C ALA A 114 -2.05 -24.46 8.46
N TYR A 115 -1.08 -24.10 7.61
CA TYR A 115 -0.29 -25.07 6.86
C TYR A 115 0.50 -26.02 7.79
N VAL A 116 1.22 -25.46 8.76
CA VAL A 116 2.03 -26.23 9.72
C VAL A 116 1.14 -27.15 10.58
N ASP A 117 -0.01 -26.65 11.04
CA ASP A 117 -0.96 -27.44 11.83
C ASP A 117 -1.54 -28.63 11.02
N GLU A 118 -1.69 -28.48 9.69
CA GLU A 118 -2.20 -29.53 8.80
C GLU A 118 -1.13 -30.55 8.39
N HIS A 119 0.07 -30.08 8.02
CA HIS A 119 1.12 -30.90 7.43
C HIS A 119 2.16 -31.42 8.45
N ASN A 120 2.19 -30.83 9.65
CA ASN A 120 3.23 -31.05 10.66
C ASN A 120 4.66 -30.73 10.18
N ASP A 121 4.79 -29.83 9.20
CA ASP A 121 6.05 -29.38 8.64
C ASP A 121 5.95 -27.94 8.14
N GLU A 122 7.09 -27.25 8.00
CA GLU A 122 7.15 -25.89 7.45
C GLU A 122 7.03 -25.92 5.91
N PRO A 123 6.33 -24.94 5.30
CA PRO A 123 6.24 -24.85 3.84
C PRO A 123 7.57 -24.42 3.21
N LEU A 124 7.89 -24.99 2.06
CA LEU A 124 9.08 -24.62 1.27
C LEU A 124 8.84 -23.41 0.37
N TYR A 125 7.61 -23.23 -0.13
CA TYR A 125 7.26 -22.18 -1.08
C TYR A 125 5.98 -21.45 -0.68
N VAL A 126 5.81 -20.27 -1.26
CA VAL A 126 4.59 -19.49 -1.19
C VAL A 126 4.26 -18.92 -2.57
N SER A 127 3.02 -19.10 -2.99
CA SER A 127 2.43 -18.40 -4.13
C SER A 127 1.85 -17.08 -3.66
N CYS A 128 2.22 -15.98 -4.31
CA CYS A 128 1.85 -14.63 -3.90
C CYS A 128 1.83 -13.67 -5.09
N CYS A 129 1.35 -12.45 -4.85
CA CYS A 129 1.33 -11.38 -5.84
C CYS A 129 2.23 -10.23 -5.41
N VAL A 130 3.13 -9.82 -6.29
CA VAL A 130 4.03 -8.70 -6.08
C VAL A 130 3.74 -7.56 -7.04
N LYS A 131 4.16 -6.37 -6.63
CA LYS A 131 4.16 -5.18 -7.46
C LYS A 131 5.55 -4.57 -7.51
N PHE A 132 6.07 -4.35 -8.72
CA PHE A 132 7.30 -3.59 -8.93
C PHE A 132 7.06 -2.08 -8.80
N LEU A 133 8.09 -1.38 -8.31
CA LEU A 133 8.06 0.09 -8.14
C LEU A 133 8.24 0.87 -9.46
N ASP A 134 8.29 0.18 -10.61
CA ASP A 134 8.54 0.74 -11.95
C ASP A 134 7.27 0.88 -12.81
N ASN A 135 6.09 0.86 -12.18
CA ASN A 135 4.77 0.87 -12.82
C ASN A 135 4.42 -0.38 -13.66
N SER A 136 5.21 -1.46 -13.58
CA SER A 136 4.83 -2.74 -14.19
C SER A 136 3.51 -3.28 -13.62
N PRO A 137 2.76 -4.12 -14.36
CA PRO A 137 1.58 -4.79 -13.83
C PRO A 137 1.86 -5.58 -12.55
N LEU A 138 0.80 -5.94 -11.84
CA LEU A 138 0.87 -6.96 -10.78
C LEU A 138 1.38 -8.28 -11.36
N CYS A 139 2.19 -9.00 -10.59
CA CYS A 139 2.85 -10.23 -11.03
C CYS A 139 2.65 -11.32 -9.98
N ASP A 140 2.08 -12.44 -10.41
CA ASP A 140 2.00 -13.64 -9.57
C ASP A 140 3.34 -14.37 -9.62
N VAL A 141 3.87 -14.69 -8.44
CA VAL A 141 5.21 -15.22 -8.27
C VAL A 141 5.26 -16.29 -7.19
N THR A 142 6.26 -17.15 -7.31
CA THR A 142 6.58 -18.13 -6.27
C THR A 142 7.84 -17.69 -5.54
N ILE A 143 7.74 -17.55 -4.22
CA ILE A 143 8.85 -17.23 -3.33
C ILE A 143 9.22 -18.47 -2.55
N LYS A 144 10.51 -18.75 -2.45
CA LYS A 144 11.04 -19.86 -1.64
C LYS A 144 11.37 -19.38 -0.23
N LEU A 145 11.07 -20.19 0.77
CA LEU A 145 11.14 -19.83 2.19
C LEU A 145 12.38 -20.38 2.92
N ASN A 146 13.36 -20.87 2.15
CA ASN A 146 14.69 -21.25 2.64
C ASN A 146 15.78 -20.84 1.63
N ASN A 147 17.04 -21.19 1.91
CA ASN A 147 18.18 -20.90 1.01
C ASN A 147 18.77 -22.14 0.34
N GLU A 148 18.13 -23.29 0.49
CA GLU A 148 18.64 -24.52 -0.11
C GLU A 148 18.34 -24.48 -1.60
N LEU A 149 19.30 -24.85 -2.45
CA LEU A 149 19.06 -24.89 -3.89
C LEU A 149 18.38 -26.23 -4.25
N ASP A 150 17.43 -26.19 -5.17
CA ASP A 150 16.79 -27.38 -5.73
C ASP A 150 16.49 -27.27 -7.23
N ASP A 151 15.98 -28.36 -7.77
CA ASP A 151 15.66 -28.56 -9.17
C ASP A 151 14.64 -27.56 -9.73
N GLN A 152 13.86 -26.91 -8.85
CA GLN A 152 12.77 -26.00 -9.18
C GLN A 152 13.17 -24.52 -9.05
N ASP A 153 14.43 -24.23 -8.70
CA ASP A 153 14.94 -22.87 -8.50
C ASP A 153 14.79 -21.95 -9.73
N ASP A 154 14.72 -22.52 -10.94
CA ASP A 154 14.44 -21.77 -12.18
C ASP A 154 13.03 -21.16 -12.22
N LEU A 155 12.09 -21.69 -11.41
CA LEU A 155 10.72 -21.20 -11.26
C LEU A 155 10.58 -20.23 -10.07
N VAL A 156 11.61 -20.11 -9.23
CA VAL A 156 11.59 -19.27 -8.03
C VAL A 156 11.90 -17.84 -8.40
N PHE A 157 11.01 -16.93 -8.03
CA PHE A 157 11.18 -15.50 -8.24
C PHE A 157 12.13 -14.87 -7.21
N TYR A 158 12.00 -15.26 -5.94
CA TYR A 158 12.73 -14.66 -4.83
C TYR A 158 12.91 -15.65 -3.68
N TYR A 159 13.93 -15.40 -2.85
CA TYR A 159 14.26 -16.23 -1.69
C TYR A 159 14.10 -15.43 -0.40
N CYS A 160 13.29 -15.95 0.51
CA CYS A 160 13.16 -15.49 1.88
C CYS A 160 13.77 -16.55 2.79
N LYS A 161 14.63 -16.17 3.74
CA LYS A 161 15.29 -17.12 4.64
C LYS A 161 14.41 -17.52 5.82
N SER A 162 13.30 -16.81 5.99
CA SER A 162 12.37 -16.97 7.09
C SER A 162 11.01 -16.35 6.77
N LEU A 163 10.00 -16.68 7.55
CA LEU A 163 8.70 -16.01 7.52
C LEU A 163 8.83 -14.50 7.79
N THR A 164 9.79 -14.08 8.63
CA THR A 164 10.07 -12.66 8.89
C THR A 164 10.53 -11.94 7.63
N ASP A 165 11.37 -12.60 6.82
CA ASP A 165 11.84 -12.02 5.56
C ASP A 165 10.65 -11.85 4.60
N LEU A 166 9.77 -12.85 4.49
CA LEU A 166 8.55 -12.75 3.68
C LEU A 166 7.66 -11.58 4.13
N LYS A 167 7.48 -11.41 5.45
CA LYS A 167 6.69 -10.30 6.01
C LYS A 167 7.31 -8.94 5.77
N SER A 168 8.64 -8.85 5.66
CA SER A 168 9.33 -7.59 5.37
C SER A 168 9.08 -7.11 3.93
N LEU A 169 8.71 -8.01 3.01
CA LEU A 169 8.31 -7.65 1.65
C LEU A 169 6.97 -6.89 1.59
N CYS A 170 6.21 -6.85 2.69
CA CYS A 170 4.99 -6.03 2.80
C CYS A 170 5.30 -4.53 3.07
N GLU A 171 6.57 -4.18 3.32
CA GLU A 171 6.99 -2.81 3.65
C GLU A 171 7.31 -1.98 2.40
N PHE A 172 6.85 -0.72 2.38
CA PHE A 172 7.21 0.21 1.31
C PHE A 172 8.66 0.68 1.46
N GLY A 173 9.43 0.59 0.37
CA GLY A 173 10.73 1.25 0.24
C GLY A 173 11.97 0.44 0.66
N THR A 174 11.83 -0.87 0.89
CA THR A 174 12.93 -1.77 1.25
C THR A 174 13.54 -2.54 0.06
N GLY A 175 12.84 -2.61 -1.08
CA GLY A 175 13.30 -3.32 -2.29
C GLY A 175 12.64 -2.82 -3.58
N ASP A 176 12.90 -3.52 -4.69
CA ASP A 176 12.39 -3.17 -6.03
C ASP A 176 10.91 -3.54 -6.25
N PHE A 177 10.33 -4.29 -5.32
CA PHE A 177 8.94 -4.73 -5.34
C PHE A 177 8.36 -4.78 -3.91
N ILE A 178 7.03 -4.84 -3.83
CA ILE A 178 6.26 -5.06 -2.61
C ILE A 178 5.33 -6.26 -2.78
N LEU A 179 5.13 -7.03 -1.71
CA LEU A 179 4.14 -8.09 -1.65
C LEU A 179 2.77 -7.47 -1.38
N THR A 180 1.81 -7.74 -2.26
CA THR A 180 0.46 -7.14 -2.23
C THR A 180 -0.61 -8.14 -1.84
N GLU A 181 -0.39 -9.42 -2.12
CA GLU A 181 -1.30 -10.50 -1.74
C GLU A 181 -0.55 -11.81 -1.54
N ILE A 182 -1.08 -12.68 -0.68
CA ILE A 182 -0.64 -14.06 -0.46
C ILE A 182 -1.78 -15.04 -0.79
N TYR A 183 -1.45 -16.10 -1.54
CA TYR A 183 -2.43 -17.07 -2.05
C TYR A 183 -2.37 -18.40 -1.34
N GLU A 184 -1.20 -19.02 -1.25
CA GLU A 184 -1.05 -20.39 -0.73
C GLU A 184 0.39 -20.68 -0.30
N PHE A 185 0.54 -21.51 0.73
CA PHE A 185 1.81 -22.13 1.14
C PHE A 185 1.85 -23.58 0.64
N SER A 186 3.02 -24.03 0.17
CA SER A 186 3.18 -25.36 -0.41
C SER A 186 4.59 -25.93 -0.22
N ASN A 187 4.73 -27.24 -0.45
CA ASN A 187 6.03 -27.92 -0.56
C ASN A 187 6.42 -28.24 -2.02
N GLU A 188 5.57 -27.86 -2.99
CA GLU A 188 5.76 -28.08 -4.42
C GLU A 188 5.36 -26.81 -5.20
N ILE A 189 5.91 -26.62 -6.39
CA ILE A 189 5.59 -25.52 -7.33
C ILE A 189 4.67 -26.03 -8.44
#